data_AF-A0A3B5KU09-F1
#
_entry.id   AF-A0A3B5KU09-F1
#
_cell.length_a   1.000
_cell.length_b   1.000
_cell.length_c   1.000
_cell.angle_alpha   90.00
_cell.angle_beta   90.00
_cell.angle_gamma   90.00
#
_symmetry.space_group_name_H-M   'P 1'
#
loop_
_entity.id
_entity.type
_entity.pdbx_description
1 polymer ?
#
loop_
_entity_poly.entity_id
_entity_poly.type
_entity_poly.pdbx_seq_one_letter_code
_entity_poly.pdbx_strand_id
1 'polypeptide(L)'
;MDGVPAPLRCFGEQHPAEMFEDDGVETVTSVEQKKVEETIEAAINVYKQMHSFPQPTLMREQHYQYLKKGLRQLSDAYECLDASRPWLCFWILHSLELLEESIPSAIASEVCQFLAHCQSPTGGFAGGPGQHAHLAPTYAAVNALCIICTEEAYNVIDREKLLDFLWSLKQPDGSFVMHIGGEVDVRSAYCAASVASLTNIMTPTLFEDTTNWILSCQNWEGGLSGVPGLEAHGGYTFCGTAALVILGKEHMLDLKALLRWVISRQMRFEGGFQGRCNKLVDGLSSNEQALQEYILLCCQNPTGGLLDKPGKSRDFYHTCYCLSGLSVAQHFGNKEHYHEVILGTEENRLAPTHPVYNICPDKVAKAVQHFRQLSVPGASRQDKIVYFIVS
;
A
#
# COMPACT_ATOMS: atom_id res chain seq x y z
N MET A 1 1.76 -25.95 25.94
CA MET A 1 0.62 -26.78 25.45
C MET A 1 0.85 -26.81 23.96
N ASP A 2 1.64 -27.78 23.55
CA ASP A 2 2.44 -27.68 22.33
C ASP A 2 1.78 -28.54 21.25
N GLY A 3 1.66 -27.99 20.05
CA GLY A 3 1.88 -28.81 18.84
C GLY A 3 0.68 -29.22 18.00
N VAL A 4 -0.51 -28.64 18.14
CA VAL A 4 -1.53 -28.74 17.07
C VAL A 4 -1.68 -27.37 16.42
N PRO A 5 -1.26 -27.19 15.15
CA PRO A 5 -1.51 -25.97 14.41
C PRO A 5 -3.00 -25.65 14.45
N ALA A 6 -3.36 -24.38 14.65
CA ALA A 6 -4.75 -23.97 14.54
C ALA A 6 -5.29 -24.41 13.17
N PRO A 7 -6.47 -25.03 13.11
CA PRO A 7 -7.01 -25.49 11.83
C PRO A 7 -7.24 -24.30 10.90
N LEU A 8 -6.91 -24.48 9.63
CA LEU A 8 -7.18 -23.45 8.61
C LEU A 8 -8.69 -23.26 8.48
N ARG A 9 -9.15 -22.01 8.47
CA ARG A 9 -10.56 -21.64 8.30
C ARG A 9 -11.11 -22.21 7.00
N CYS A 10 -10.37 -22.08 5.91
CA CYS A 10 -10.74 -22.62 4.59
C CYS A 10 -10.83 -24.15 4.53
N PHE A 11 -10.39 -24.86 5.58
CA PHE A 11 -10.49 -26.33 5.66
C PHE A 11 -11.70 -26.80 6.49
N GLY A 12 -12.39 -25.88 7.16
CA GLY A 12 -13.55 -26.19 8.02
C GLY A 12 -14.73 -26.73 7.22
N GLU A 13 -15.49 -27.65 7.81
CA GLU A 13 -16.65 -28.29 7.16
C GLU A 13 -17.76 -27.30 6.75
N GLN A 14 -17.81 -26.14 7.40
CA GLN A 14 -18.79 -25.09 7.11
C GLN A 14 -18.33 -24.11 6.03
N HIS A 15 -17.04 -24.11 5.65
CA HIS A 15 -16.48 -23.15 4.70
C HIS A 15 -17.14 -23.19 3.30
N PRO A 16 -17.51 -24.36 2.74
CA PRO A 16 -18.25 -24.41 1.48
C PRO A 16 -19.60 -23.69 1.51
N ALA A 17 -20.23 -23.53 2.68
CA ALA A 17 -21.48 -22.79 2.82
C ALA A 17 -21.32 -21.27 2.66
N GLU A 18 -20.07 -20.76 2.61
CA GLU A 18 -19.78 -19.35 2.37
C GLU A 18 -19.74 -19.00 0.88
N MET A 19 -19.83 -19.97 -0.04
CA MET A 19 -19.85 -19.71 -1.47
C MET A 19 -21.02 -18.81 -1.88
N PHE A 20 -20.85 -18.07 -2.97
CA PHE A 20 -21.83 -17.13 -3.47
C PHE A 20 -23.10 -17.82 -3.97
N GLU A 21 -24.23 -17.50 -3.36
CA GLU A 21 -25.56 -17.86 -3.83
C GLU A 21 -26.12 -16.73 -4.68
N ASP A 22 -26.55 -17.04 -5.91
CA ASP A 22 -27.09 -16.07 -6.85
C ASP A 22 -28.64 -16.01 -6.87
N ASP A 23 -29.29 -16.67 -5.90
CA ASP A 23 -30.75 -16.73 -5.76
C ASP A 23 -31.50 -17.22 -7.02
N GLY A 24 -30.82 -17.96 -7.90
CA GLY A 24 -31.36 -18.36 -9.20
C GLY A 24 -31.44 -17.24 -10.23
N VAL A 25 -30.77 -16.11 -10.01
CA VAL A 25 -30.73 -14.94 -10.90
C VAL A 25 -29.30 -14.67 -11.38
N GLU A 26 -28.99 -15.21 -12.55
CA GLU A 26 -27.67 -15.05 -13.14
C GLU A 26 -27.44 -13.65 -13.73
N THR A 27 -26.26 -13.08 -13.47
CA THR A 27 -25.77 -11.83 -14.05
C THR A 27 -24.28 -11.97 -14.36
N VAL A 28 -23.71 -11.02 -15.10
CA VAL A 28 -22.25 -10.99 -15.32
C VAL A 28 -21.48 -11.01 -13.99
N THR A 29 -21.97 -10.29 -12.97
CA THR A 29 -21.33 -10.29 -11.65
C THR A 29 -21.35 -11.66 -10.99
N SER A 30 -22.50 -12.34 -10.96
CA SER A 30 -22.60 -13.65 -10.30
C SER A 30 -21.81 -14.73 -11.03
N VAL A 31 -21.80 -14.71 -12.37
CA VAL A 31 -21.02 -15.64 -13.19
C VAL A 31 -19.53 -15.48 -12.91
N GLU A 32 -19.02 -14.26 -12.92
CA GLU A 32 -17.59 -14.02 -12.70
C GLU A 32 -17.18 -14.30 -11.25
N GLN A 33 -18.04 -14.03 -10.26
CA GLN A 33 -17.79 -14.40 -8.86
C GLN A 33 -17.68 -15.93 -8.70
N LYS A 34 -18.65 -16.68 -9.24
CA LYS A 34 -18.64 -18.16 -9.19
C LYS A 34 -17.37 -18.75 -9.82
N LYS A 35 -16.93 -18.24 -10.98
CA LYS A 35 -15.67 -18.67 -11.62
C LYS A 35 -14.44 -18.45 -10.73
N VAL A 36 -14.39 -17.33 -10.02
CA VAL A 36 -13.29 -17.05 -9.10
C VAL A 36 -13.34 -18.01 -7.91
N GLU A 37 -14.51 -18.22 -7.31
CA GLU A 37 -14.67 -19.15 -6.20
C GLU A 37 -14.28 -20.57 -6.58
N GLU A 38 -14.67 -21.06 -7.77
CA GLU A 38 -14.25 -22.36 -8.30
C GLU A 38 -12.71 -22.48 -8.40
N THR A 39 -12.05 -21.41 -8.87
CA THR A 39 -10.58 -21.40 -9.00
C THR A 39 -9.88 -21.38 -7.63
N ILE A 40 -10.44 -20.64 -6.67
CA ILE A 40 -9.94 -20.58 -5.29
C ILE A 40 -10.15 -21.91 -4.58
N GLU A 41 -11.34 -22.51 -4.72
CA GLU A 41 -11.66 -23.83 -4.16
C GLU A 41 -10.69 -24.88 -4.71
N ALA A 42 -10.39 -24.85 -6.01
CA ALA A 42 -9.40 -25.74 -6.63
C ALA A 42 -8.00 -25.56 -6.01
N ALA A 43 -7.55 -24.32 -5.78
CA ALA A 43 -6.25 -24.05 -5.14
C ALA A 43 -6.19 -24.58 -3.69
N ILE A 44 -7.25 -24.35 -2.91
CA ILE A 44 -7.39 -24.85 -1.52
C ILE A 44 -7.37 -26.39 -1.51
N ASN A 45 -8.13 -27.02 -2.41
CA ASN A 45 -8.21 -28.49 -2.51
C ASN A 45 -6.88 -29.13 -2.91
N VAL A 46 -6.13 -28.53 -3.85
CA VAL A 46 -4.78 -29.00 -4.20
C VAL A 46 -3.87 -28.94 -2.97
N TYR A 47 -3.89 -27.83 -2.23
CA TYR A 47 -3.08 -27.71 -1.02
C TYR A 47 -3.46 -28.76 0.04
N LYS A 48 -4.77 -28.98 0.25
CA LYS A 48 -5.32 -29.99 1.18
C LYS A 48 -4.91 -31.41 0.81
N GLN A 49 -4.85 -31.75 -0.46
CA GLN A 49 -4.43 -33.08 -0.93
C GLN A 49 -2.92 -33.32 -0.79
N MET A 50 -2.12 -32.26 -0.92
CA MET A 50 -0.66 -32.37 -0.85
C MET A 50 -0.10 -32.41 0.57
N HIS A 51 -0.85 -31.93 1.57
CA HIS A 51 -0.34 -31.75 2.93
C HIS A 51 -1.17 -32.51 3.97
N SER A 52 -0.57 -33.54 4.58
CA SER A 52 -1.17 -34.25 5.71
C SER A 52 -1.26 -33.39 6.99
N PHE A 53 -0.40 -32.38 7.11
CA PHE A 53 -0.39 -31.39 8.18
C PHE A 53 -0.26 -29.99 7.54
N PRO A 54 -1.37 -29.28 7.33
CA PRO A 54 -1.35 -28.01 6.60
C PRO A 54 -0.68 -26.92 7.45
N GLN A 55 0.50 -26.50 7.02
CA GLN A 55 1.21 -25.31 7.52
C GLN A 55 1.57 -24.44 6.32
N PRO A 56 0.74 -23.45 5.96
CA PRO A 56 1.02 -22.57 4.83
C PRO A 56 2.40 -21.94 4.99
N THR A 57 3.16 -21.84 3.90
CA THR A 57 4.56 -21.34 3.94
C THR A 57 4.74 -20.24 2.92
N LEU A 58 5.38 -19.15 3.35
CA LEU A 58 5.81 -18.05 2.49
C LEU A 58 7.07 -18.48 1.73
N MET A 59 7.04 -18.38 0.41
CA MET A 59 8.15 -18.74 -0.49
C MET A 59 9.21 -17.63 -0.53
N ARG A 60 9.76 -17.29 0.65
CA ARG A 60 10.64 -16.12 0.88
C ARG A 60 11.83 -16.08 -0.09
N GLU A 61 12.56 -17.19 -0.21
CA GLU A 61 13.74 -17.25 -1.09
C GLU A 61 13.37 -17.01 -2.56
N GLN A 62 12.27 -17.61 -3.03
CA GLN A 62 11.79 -17.40 -4.40
C GLN A 62 11.39 -15.95 -4.63
N HIS A 63 10.71 -15.33 -3.67
CA HIS A 63 10.33 -13.92 -3.72
C HIS A 63 11.56 -13.01 -3.72
N TYR A 64 12.55 -13.28 -2.86
CA TYR A 64 13.82 -12.56 -2.83
C TYR A 64 14.53 -12.61 -4.19
N GLN A 65 14.67 -13.79 -4.79
CA GLN A 65 15.34 -13.92 -6.10
C GLN A 65 14.61 -13.15 -7.21
N TYR A 66 13.27 -13.18 -7.21
CA TYR A 66 12.45 -12.40 -8.14
C TYR A 66 12.67 -10.89 -7.97
N LEU A 67 12.62 -10.40 -6.73
CA LEU A 67 12.80 -8.98 -6.38
C LEU A 67 14.22 -8.49 -6.70
N LYS A 68 15.23 -9.26 -6.32
CA LYS A 68 16.65 -8.95 -6.58
C LYS A 68 16.94 -8.79 -8.06
N LYS A 69 16.37 -9.65 -8.91
CA LYS A 69 16.49 -9.54 -10.36
C LYS A 69 15.77 -8.29 -10.87
N GLY A 70 14.54 -8.07 -10.42
CA GLY A 70 13.70 -6.94 -10.82
C GLY A 70 14.28 -5.57 -10.50
N LEU A 71 15.00 -5.45 -9.38
CA LEU A 71 15.66 -4.19 -8.99
C LEU A 71 16.76 -3.76 -9.98
N ARG A 72 17.29 -4.72 -10.75
CA ARG A 72 18.39 -4.51 -11.69
C ARG A 72 17.93 -4.37 -13.13
N GLN A 73 17.11 -5.30 -13.60
CA GLN A 73 16.71 -5.40 -14.99
C GLN A 73 15.29 -5.93 -15.12
N LEU A 74 14.54 -5.36 -16.05
CA LEU A 74 13.18 -5.72 -16.39
C LEU A 74 13.11 -6.11 -17.86
N SER A 75 12.18 -6.99 -18.23
CA SER A 75 11.91 -7.29 -19.64
C SER A 75 11.11 -6.15 -20.28
N ASP A 76 11.05 -6.15 -21.61
CA ASP A 76 10.16 -5.32 -22.43
C ASP A 76 8.68 -5.33 -21.97
N ALA A 77 8.22 -6.41 -21.33
CA ALA A 77 6.91 -6.46 -20.70
C ALA A 77 6.62 -5.32 -19.70
N TYR A 78 7.66 -4.63 -19.19
CA TYR A 78 7.52 -3.49 -18.28
C TYR A 78 7.56 -2.13 -19.00
N GLU A 79 7.58 -2.08 -20.34
CA GLU A 79 7.50 -0.82 -21.10
C GLU A 79 6.25 -0.01 -20.76
N CYS A 80 5.14 -0.66 -20.42
CA CYS A 80 3.91 0.00 -19.94
C CYS A 80 4.09 0.74 -18.61
N LEU A 81 5.18 0.46 -17.88
CA LEU A 81 5.55 1.08 -16.60
C LEU A 81 6.80 1.98 -16.73
N ASP A 82 7.21 2.38 -17.94
CA ASP A 82 8.35 3.29 -18.13
C ASP A 82 8.09 4.69 -17.53
N ALA A 83 6.83 5.08 -17.37
CA ALA A 83 6.41 6.28 -16.63
C ALA A 83 6.12 6.02 -15.13
N SER A 84 6.53 4.87 -14.61
CA SER A 84 6.28 4.41 -13.23
C SER A 84 7.52 3.76 -12.62
N ARG A 85 8.73 4.14 -13.03
CA ARG A 85 9.97 3.51 -12.54
C ARG A 85 10.25 3.77 -11.06
N PRO A 86 9.95 4.94 -10.48
CA PRO A 86 9.99 5.11 -9.03
C PRO A 86 9.03 4.17 -8.28
N TRP A 87 7.88 3.82 -8.86
CA TRP A 87 6.99 2.80 -8.29
C TRP A 87 7.65 1.44 -8.25
N LEU A 88 8.35 1.03 -9.31
CA LEU A 88 9.12 -0.21 -9.33
C LEU A 88 10.21 -0.21 -8.25
N CYS A 89 10.91 0.91 -8.04
CA CYS A 89 11.84 1.05 -6.91
C CYS A 89 11.13 0.85 -5.57
N PHE A 90 10.05 1.58 -5.31
CA PHE A 90 9.30 1.47 -4.06
C PHE A 90 8.77 0.06 -3.82
N TRP A 91 8.04 -0.52 -4.77
CA TRP A 91 7.44 -1.85 -4.63
C TRP A 91 8.49 -2.91 -4.34
N ILE A 92 9.63 -2.87 -5.04
CA ILE A 92 10.69 -3.86 -4.86
C ILE A 92 11.41 -3.66 -3.53
N LEU A 93 11.81 -2.43 -3.21
CA LEU A 93 12.52 -2.12 -1.97
C LEU A 93 11.65 -2.39 -0.74
N HIS A 94 10.37 -2.04 -0.78
CA HIS A 94 9.45 -2.29 0.33
C HIS A 94 9.19 -3.79 0.49
N SER A 95 9.04 -4.54 -0.61
CA SER A 95 8.92 -6.00 -0.53
C SER A 95 10.16 -6.64 0.11
N LEU A 96 11.37 -6.19 -0.28
CA LEU A 96 12.62 -6.67 0.34
C LEU A 96 12.71 -6.27 1.82
N GLU A 97 12.30 -5.06 2.15
CA GLU A 97 12.21 -4.57 3.54
C GLU A 97 11.28 -5.45 4.40
N LEU A 98 10.08 -5.77 3.91
CA LEU A 98 9.14 -6.65 4.60
C LEU A 98 9.67 -8.07 4.78
N LEU A 99 10.46 -8.55 3.81
CA LEU A 99 11.13 -9.83 3.89
C LEU A 99 12.40 -9.78 4.77
N GLU A 100 12.72 -8.64 5.36
CA GLU A 100 13.94 -8.38 6.15
C GLU A 100 15.24 -8.66 5.38
N GLU A 101 15.19 -8.53 4.05
CA GLU A 101 16.32 -8.76 3.16
C GLU A 101 17.17 -7.50 3.01
N SER A 102 18.45 -7.62 3.35
CA SER A 102 19.38 -6.49 3.29
C SER A 102 19.70 -6.09 1.84
N ILE A 103 19.73 -4.79 1.58
CA ILE A 103 20.13 -4.22 0.28
C ILE A 103 21.60 -3.81 0.38
N PRO A 104 22.50 -4.30 -0.50
CA PRO A 104 23.90 -3.89 -0.48
C PRO A 104 24.02 -2.38 -0.71
N SER A 105 24.94 -1.73 0.00
CA SER A 105 25.13 -0.26 -0.04
C SER A 105 25.36 0.29 -1.45
N ALA A 106 26.06 -0.45 -2.30
CA ALA A 106 26.25 -0.10 -3.71
C ALA A 106 24.90 0.00 -4.45
N ILE A 107 24.00 -0.97 -4.25
CA ILE A 107 22.65 -0.95 -4.85
C ILE A 107 21.86 0.25 -4.34
N ALA A 108 21.91 0.50 -3.04
CA ALA A 108 21.20 1.61 -2.43
C ALA A 108 21.65 2.95 -3.05
N SER A 109 22.96 3.17 -3.19
CA SER A 109 23.50 4.38 -3.84
C SER A 109 23.10 4.46 -5.33
N GLU A 110 23.10 3.35 -6.06
CA GLU A 110 22.63 3.33 -7.45
C GLU A 110 21.13 3.71 -7.58
N VAL A 111 20.29 3.26 -6.64
CA VAL A 111 18.88 3.68 -6.59
C VAL A 111 18.76 5.17 -6.24
N CYS A 112 19.53 5.68 -5.27
CA CYS A 112 19.57 7.11 -4.95
C CYS A 112 19.92 7.95 -6.19
N GLN A 113 20.97 7.54 -6.92
CA GLN A 113 21.39 8.21 -8.16
C GLN A 113 20.30 8.14 -9.23
N PHE A 114 19.67 6.98 -9.42
CA PHE A 114 18.57 6.84 -10.37
C PHE A 114 17.38 7.76 -10.04
N LEU A 115 16.96 7.79 -8.77
CA LEU A 115 15.87 8.66 -8.33
C LEU A 115 16.23 10.15 -8.43
N ALA A 116 17.50 10.52 -8.18
CA ALA A 116 17.98 11.87 -8.42
C ALA A 116 17.83 12.28 -9.90
N HIS A 117 18.09 11.38 -10.86
CA HIS A 117 17.84 11.64 -12.28
C HIS A 117 16.35 11.71 -12.65
N CYS A 118 15.47 11.13 -11.82
CA CYS A 118 14.02 11.25 -11.97
C CYS A 118 13.47 12.52 -11.32
N GLN A 119 14.25 13.24 -10.51
CA GLN A 119 13.80 14.48 -9.88
C GLN A 119 13.72 15.61 -10.90
N SER A 120 12.59 16.31 -10.93
CA SER A 120 12.38 17.43 -11.84
C SER A 120 13.14 18.67 -11.38
N PRO A 121 13.72 19.48 -12.30
CA PRO A 121 14.32 20.75 -11.95
C PRO A 121 13.34 21.77 -11.35
N THR A 122 12.02 21.55 -11.47
CA THR A 122 10.94 22.35 -10.87
C THR A 122 10.31 21.69 -9.64
N GLY A 123 10.94 20.65 -9.08
CA GLY A 123 10.45 19.94 -7.90
C GLY A 123 9.54 18.75 -8.21
N GLY A 124 9.43 17.84 -7.24
CA GLY A 124 8.80 16.54 -7.41
C GLY A 124 9.66 15.56 -8.22
N PHE A 125 9.21 14.31 -8.30
CA PHE A 125 9.83 13.27 -9.11
C PHE A 125 8.91 12.87 -10.27
N ALA A 126 9.53 12.48 -11.37
CA ALA A 126 8.89 12.03 -12.58
C ALA A 126 8.89 10.50 -12.70
N GLY A 127 8.10 9.98 -13.64
CA GLY A 127 7.99 8.53 -13.92
C GLY A 127 9.29 7.86 -14.38
N GLY A 128 10.23 8.65 -14.90
CA GLY A 128 11.57 8.27 -15.31
C GLY A 128 12.40 9.52 -15.67
N PRO A 129 13.70 9.37 -15.94
CA PRO A 129 14.56 10.52 -16.24
C PRO A 129 14.07 11.34 -17.43
N GLY A 130 14.01 12.66 -17.24
CA GLY A 130 13.57 13.61 -18.28
C GLY A 130 12.05 13.72 -18.50
N GLN A 131 11.23 12.95 -17.77
CA GLN A 131 9.76 13.09 -17.81
C GLN A 131 9.28 14.24 -16.90
N HIS A 132 7.97 14.54 -16.95
CA HIS A 132 7.35 15.54 -16.09
C HIS A 132 7.12 15.02 -14.66
N ALA A 133 7.30 15.89 -13.66
CA ALA A 133 7.00 15.56 -12.28
C ALA A 133 5.52 15.25 -12.08
N HIS A 134 5.25 14.26 -11.21
CA HIS A 134 3.91 13.77 -10.93
C HIS A 134 3.84 13.26 -9.48
N LEU A 135 2.72 13.47 -8.79
CA LEU A 135 2.56 13.12 -7.38
C LEU A 135 2.73 11.63 -7.10
N ALA A 136 2.23 10.75 -7.97
CA ALA A 136 2.40 9.30 -7.83
C ALA A 136 3.88 8.84 -7.78
N PRO A 137 4.75 9.10 -8.79
CA PRO A 137 6.18 8.78 -8.68
C PRO A 137 6.91 9.63 -7.63
N THR A 138 6.42 10.82 -7.27
CA THR A 138 6.94 11.60 -6.13
C THR A 138 6.76 10.86 -4.81
N TYR A 139 5.56 10.35 -4.53
CA TYR A 139 5.27 9.50 -3.38
C TYR A 139 6.19 8.27 -3.35
N ALA A 140 6.27 7.54 -4.48
CA ALA A 140 7.07 6.33 -4.56
C ALA A 140 8.57 6.60 -4.37
N ALA A 141 9.11 7.67 -4.98
CA ALA A 141 10.51 8.05 -4.84
C ALA A 141 10.85 8.42 -3.39
N VAL A 142 10.02 9.24 -2.73
CA VAL A 142 10.24 9.63 -1.33
C VAL A 142 10.21 8.42 -0.41
N ASN A 143 9.22 7.53 -0.56
CA ASN A 143 9.17 6.29 0.22
C ASN A 143 10.39 5.39 -0.04
N ALA A 144 10.81 5.20 -1.29
CA ALA A 144 12.01 4.44 -1.63
C ALA A 144 13.29 4.99 -0.96
N LEU A 145 13.45 6.32 -0.96
CA LEU A 145 14.57 6.98 -0.28
C LEU A 145 14.49 6.83 1.25
N CYS A 146 13.28 6.89 1.82
CA CYS A 146 13.05 6.62 3.24
C CYS A 146 13.34 5.17 3.63
N ILE A 147 13.05 4.18 2.77
CA ILE A 147 13.39 2.77 3.01
C ILE A 147 14.92 2.58 3.04
N ILE A 148 15.63 3.20 2.08
CA ILE A 148 17.11 3.19 2.03
C ILE A 148 17.70 3.80 3.31
N CYS A 149 17.11 4.88 3.81
CA CYS A 149 17.39 5.42 5.14
C CYS A 149 18.88 5.79 5.37
N THR A 150 19.52 6.42 4.39
CA THR A 150 20.87 6.98 4.49
C THR A 150 20.85 8.49 4.31
N GLU A 151 21.90 9.20 4.77
CA GLU A 151 22.03 10.64 4.49
C GLU A 151 22.06 10.93 2.99
N GLU A 152 22.72 10.09 2.20
CA GLU A 152 22.71 10.18 0.74
C GLU A 152 21.28 10.16 0.19
N ALA A 153 20.45 9.22 0.63
CA ALA A 153 19.07 9.10 0.17
C ALA A 153 18.22 10.33 0.55
N TYR A 154 18.35 10.81 1.79
CA TYR A 154 17.62 12.01 2.21
C TYR A 154 18.05 13.27 1.45
N ASN A 155 19.34 13.39 1.16
CA ASN A 155 19.90 14.53 0.41
C ASN A 155 19.51 14.54 -1.08
N VAL A 156 18.95 13.45 -1.62
CA VAL A 156 18.37 13.46 -2.98
C VAL A 156 17.16 14.38 -3.06
N ILE A 157 16.41 14.58 -1.97
CA ILE A 157 15.15 15.33 -2.00
C ILE A 157 15.40 16.85 -1.94
N ASP A 158 15.20 17.54 -3.06
CA ASP A 158 15.14 19.01 -3.08
C ASP A 158 13.83 19.48 -2.43
N ARG A 159 13.89 19.75 -1.12
CA ARG A 159 12.73 20.10 -0.29
C ARG A 159 12.10 21.44 -0.67
N GLU A 160 12.90 22.42 -1.08
CA GLU A 160 12.39 23.75 -1.45
C GLU A 160 11.55 23.64 -2.70
N LYS A 161 12.10 23.00 -3.75
CA LYS A 161 11.35 22.80 -4.97
C LYS A 161 10.21 21.81 -4.84
N LEU A 162 10.35 20.79 -3.98
CA LEU A 162 9.23 19.90 -3.68
C LEU A 162 8.04 20.69 -3.13
N LEU A 163 8.29 21.66 -2.22
CA LEU A 163 7.22 22.53 -1.72
C LEU A 163 6.62 23.41 -2.84
N ASP A 164 7.46 24.02 -3.69
CA ASP A 164 7.00 24.80 -4.84
C ASP A 164 6.13 23.95 -5.80
N PHE A 165 6.54 22.71 -6.04
CA PHE A 165 5.78 21.75 -6.82
C PHE A 165 4.41 21.48 -6.19
N LEU A 166 4.34 21.17 -4.89
CA LEU A 166 3.05 20.94 -4.22
C LEU A 166 2.13 22.17 -4.32
N TRP A 167 2.67 23.38 -4.15
CA TRP A 167 1.90 24.63 -4.34
C TRP A 167 1.40 24.80 -5.77
N SER A 168 2.19 24.42 -6.77
CA SER A 168 1.77 24.50 -8.19
C SER A 168 0.60 23.57 -8.52
N LEU A 169 0.35 22.55 -7.70
CA LEU A 169 -0.72 21.57 -7.89
C LEU A 169 -1.97 21.87 -7.05
N LYS A 170 -1.84 22.66 -5.98
CA LYS A 170 -2.94 22.98 -5.07
C LYS A 170 -4.05 23.73 -5.81
N GLN A 171 -5.28 23.23 -5.69
CA GLN A 171 -6.48 23.84 -6.27
C GLN A 171 -7.25 24.69 -5.26
N PRO A 172 -8.07 25.66 -5.72
CA PRO A 172 -8.87 26.52 -4.85
C PRO A 172 -9.89 25.78 -3.98
N ASP A 173 -10.38 24.62 -4.41
CA ASP A 173 -11.39 23.82 -3.69
C ASP A 173 -10.80 22.92 -2.60
N GLY A 174 -9.48 22.94 -2.40
CA GLY A 174 -8.78 22.07 -1.45
C GLY A 174 -8.11 20.86 -2.09
N SER A 175 -8.48 20.50 -3.32
CA SER A 175 -7.88 19.37 -4.03
C SER A 175 -6.48 19.66 -4.55
N PHE A 176 -5.81 18.63 -5.06
CA PHE A 176 -4.57 18.77 -5.81
C PHE A 176 -4.73 18.10 -7.18
N VAL A 177 -4.12 18.65 -8.23
CA VAL A 177 -3.91 17.92 -9.48
C VAL A 177 -2.73 16.95 -9.33
N MET A 178 -2.76 15.81 -10.01
CA MET A 178 -1.69 14.80 -9.93
C MET A 178 -0.37 15.28 -10.53
N HIS A 179 -0.45 16.14 -11.56
CA HIS A 179 0.67 16.84 -12.17
C HIS A 179 0.15 18.11 -12.87
N ILE A 180 1.04 18.97 -13.37
CA ILE A 180 0.64 20.17 -14.11
C ILE A 180 -0.22 19.77 -15.32
N GLY A 181 -1.47 20.25 -15.36
CA GLY A 181 -2.45 19.92 -16.41
C GLY A 181 -3.04 18.51 -16.32
N GLY A 182 -2.81 17.80 -15.22
CA GLY A 182 -3.29 16.44 -14.99
C GLY A 182 -4.68 16.37 -14.35
N GLU A 183 -5.08 15.16 -13.98
CA GLU A 183 -6.35 14.87 -13.31
C GLU A 183 -6.34 15.23 -11.82
N VAL A 184 -7.54 15.30 -11.24
CA VAL A 184 -7.77 15.46 -9.80
C VAL A 184 -8.50 14.24 -9.27
N ASP A 185 -7.96 13.61 -8.24
CA ASP A 185 -8.65 12.68 -7.35
C ASP A 185 -7.88 12.52 -6.03
N VAL A 186 -8.45 11.81 -5.06
CA VAL A 186 -7.93 11.75 -3.69
C VAL A 186 -6.53 11.14 -3.57
N ARG A 187 -6.00 10.49 -4.61
CA ARG A 187 -4.59 10.06 -4.65
C ARG A 187 -3.66 11.26 -4.52
N SER A 188 -4.00 12.40 -5.11
CA SER A 188 -3.16 13.60 -5.09
C SER A 188 -3.03 14.15 -3.67
N ALA A 189 -4.15 14.23 -2.94
CA ALA A 189 -4.17 14.68 -1.54
C ALA A 189 -3.31 13.78 -0.65
N TYR A 190 -3.41 12.45 -0.80
CA TYR A 190 -2.58 11.52 -0.06
C TYR A 190 -1.10 11.62 -0.44
N CYS A 191 -0.77 11.60 -1.73
CA CYS A 191 0.62 11.69 -2.18
C CYS A 191 1.27 12.99 -1.68
N ALA A 192 0.58 14.12 -1.78
CA ALA A 192 1.06 15.41 -1.30
C ALA A 192 1.23 15.42 0.22
N ALA A 193 0.23 14.98 0.99
CA ALA A 193 0.29 14.93 2.46
C ALA A 193 1.41 14.01 2.94
N SER A 194 1.55 12.83 2.31
CA SER A 194 2.55 11.82 2.63
C SER A 194 3.97 12.33 2.48
N VAL A 195 4.31 12.91 1.32
CA VAL A 195 5.67 13.42 1.10
C VAL A 195 5.92 14.67 1.94
N ALA A 196 4.92 15.56 2.06
CA ALA A 196 5.10 16.80 2.80
C ALA A 196 5.31 16.56 4.30
N SER A 197 4.66 15.54 4.87
CA SER A 197 4.82 15.18 6.27
C SER A 197 6.14 14.49 6.55
N LEU A 198 6.55 13.52 5.73
CA LEU A 198 7.84 12.84 5.86
C LEU A 198 9.01 13.82 5.75
N THR A 199 8.96 14.74 4.78
CA THR A 199 10.07 15.66 4.50
C THR A 199 9.99 16.99 5.26
N ASN A 200 9.04 17.12 6.20
CA ASN A 200 8.85 18.31 7.03
C ASN A 200 8.75 19.62 6.21
N ILE A 201 7.85 19.67 5.22
CA ILE A 201 7.64 20.85 4.37
C ILE A 201 6.20 21.39 4.41
N MET A 202 5.34 20.84 5.28
CA MET A 202 3.97 21.34 5.44
C MET A 202 3.95 22.78 5.98
N THR A 203 3.30 23.69 5.25
CA THR A 203 3.03 25.06 5.71
C THR A 203 1.59 25.17 6.26
N PRO A 204 1.23 26.24 7.01
CA PRO A 204 -0.14 26.37 7.56
C PRO A 204 -1.26 26.30 6.51
N THR A 205 -1.00 26.76 5.29
CA THR A 205 -2.01 26.96 4.25
C THR A 205 -1.91 25.97 3.10
N LEU A 206 -0.86 25.13 3.03
CA LEU A 206 -0.68 24.18 1.92
C LEU A 206 -1.90 23.25 1.75
N PHE A 207 -2.46 22.78 2.87
CA PHE A 207 -3.62 21.88 2.91
C PHE A 207 -4.92 22.58 3.32
N GLU A 208 -4.99 23.91 3.18
CA GLU A 208 -6.22 24.66 3.40
C GLU A 208 -7.33 24.13 2.47
N ASP A 209 -8.51 23.91 3.05
CA ASP A 209 -9.68 23.27 2.44
C ASP A 209 -9.54 21.80 2.00
N THR A 210 -8.33 21.22 2.01
CA THR A 210 -8.11 19.81 1.62
C THR A 210 -8.92 18.84 2.48
N THR A 211 -9.07 19.12 3.78
CA THR A 211 -9.91 18.32 4.68
C THR A 211 -11.36 18.27 4.21
N ASN A 212 -11.98 19.42 3.91
CA ASN A 212 -13.37 19.49 3.47
C ASN A 212 -13.56 18.79 2.12
N TRP A 213 -12.59 18.95 1.22
CA TRP A 213 -12.60 18.28 -0.07
C TRP A 213 -12.55 16.75 0.08
N ILE A 214 -11.65 16.20 0.91
CA ILE A 214 -11.59 14.74 1.15
C ILE A 214 -12.89 14.25 1.80
N LEU A 215 -13.46 14.98 2.76
CA LEU A 215 -14.73 14.61 3.40
C LEU A 215 -15.87 14.51 2.40
N SER A 216 -15.90 15.38 1.38
CA SER A 216 -16.91 15.32 0.32
C SER A 216 -16.76 14.10 -0.61
N CYS A 217 -15.65 13.36 -0.53
CA CYS A 217 -15.47 12.08 -1.20
C CYS A 217 -16.03 10.89 -0.40
N GLN A 218 -16.39 11.04 0.87
CA GLN A 218 -17.11 9.97 1.60
C GLN A 218 -18.55 9.92 1.12
N ASN A 219 -19.00 8.75 0.67
CA ASN A 219 -20.32 8.60 0.05
C ASN A 219 -21.29 7.77 0.92
N TRP A 220 -22.50 7.53 0.38
CA TRP A 220 -23.59 6.80 1.04
C TRP A 220 -23.25 5.35 1.42
N GLU A 221 -22.24 4.74 0.79
CA GLU A 221 -21.78 3.40 1.12
C GLU A 221 -20.99 3.38 2.43
N GLY A 222 -20.34 4.50 2.77
CA GLY A 222 -19.49 4.71 3.94
C GLY A 222 -17.99 4.81 3.61
N GLY A 223 -17.54 4.26 2.49
CA GLY A 223 -16.17 4.43 1.99
C GLY A 223 -15.97 5.76 1.23
N LEU A 224 -14.75 6.00 0.76
CA LEU A 224 -14.43 7.18 -0.05
C LEU A 224 -14.20 6.84 -1.52
N SER A 225 -14.59 7.78 -2.38
CA SER A 225 -14.42 7.74 -3.83
C SER A 225 -13.24 8.59 -4.29
N GLY A 226 -12.89 8.51 -5.59
CA GLY A 226 -11.79 9.29 -6.16
C GLY A 226 -12.05 10.79 -6.14
N VAL A 227 -13.26 11.19 -6.54
CA VAL A 227 -13.78 12.56 -6.45
C VAL A 227 -15.21 12.53 -5.88
N PRO A 228 -15.75 13.67 -5.41
CA PRO A 228 -17.07 13.71 -4.79
C PRO A 228 -18.18 13.12 -5.67
N GLY A 229 -19.04 12.31 -5.07
CA GLY A 229 -20.23 11.73 -5.73
C GLY A 229 -19.99 10.42 -6.51
N LEU A 230 -18.77 9.89 -6.56
CA LEU A 230 -18.48 8.60 -7.20
C LEU A 230 -18.60 7.41 -6.22
N GLU A 231 -18.40 6.20 -6.75
CA GLU A 231 -18.42 4.93 -6.01
C GLU A 231 -17.25 4.83 -5.02
N ALA A 232 -17.51 4.26 -3.83
CA ALA A 232 -16.49 4.03 -2.83
C ALA A 232 -15.53 2.93 -3.28
N HIS A 233 -14.22 3.17 -3.13
CA HIS A 233 -13.17 2.26 -3.61
C HIS A 233 -12.06 2.11 -2.58
N GLY A 234 -11.53 0.90 -2.39
CA GLY A 234 -10.52 0.59 -1.36
C GLY A 234 -9.29 1.48 -1.45
N GLY A 235 -8.70 1.61 -2.65
CA GLY A 235 -7.55 2.48 -2.88
C GLY A 235 -7.83 3.97 -2.56
N TYR A 236 -8.95 4.53 -3.01
CA TYR A 236 -9.31 5.91 -2.72
C TYR A 236 -9.69 6.13 -1.25
N THR A 237 -10.34 5.13 -0.63
CA THR A 237 -10.64 5.08 0.80
C THR A 237 -9.36 5.11 1.64
N PHE A 238 -8.36 4.32 1.27
CA PHE A 238 -7.03 4.37 1.89
C PHE A 238 -6.43 5.76 1.75
N CYS A 239 -6.33 6.30 0.53
CA CYS A 239 -5.72 7.61 0.28
C CYS A 239 -6.39 8.71 1.12
N GLY A 240 -7.72 8.82 1.07
CA GLY A 240 -8.41 9.88 1.82
C GLY A 240 -8.32 9.71 3.33
N THR A 241 -8.48 8.48 3.85
CA THR A 241 -8.37 8.22 5.29
C THR A 241 -6.95 8.49 5.78
N ALA A 242 -5.92 7.97 5.09
CA ALA A 242 -4.52 8.18 5.47
C ALA A 242 -4.11 9.65 5.38
N ALA A 243 -4.57 10.39 4.36
CA ALA A 243 -4.37 11.83 4.28
C ALA A 243 -4.98 12.57 5.47
N LEU A 244 -6.22 12.24 5.87
CA LEU A 244 -6.86 12.85 7.04
C LEU A 244 -6.15 12.49 8.34
N VAL A 245 -5.60 11.28 8.48
CA VAL A 245 -4.75 10.89 9.62
C VAL A 245 -3.48 11.75 9.68
N ILE A 246 -2.81 11.98 8.56
CA ILE A 246 -1.63 12.87 8.50
C ILE A 246 -2.00 14.31 8.91
N LEU A 247 -3.19 14.77 8.52
CA LEU A 247 -3.69 16.10 8.84
C LEU A 247 -4.29 16.22 10.26
N GLY A 248 -4.43 15.11 11.00
CA GLY A 248 -5.07 15.07 12.32
C GLY A 248 -6.57 15.39 12.28
N LYS A 249 -7.26 14.93 11.23
CA LYS A 249 -8.67 15.24 10.90
C LYS A 249 -9.52 14.00 10.61
N GLU A 250 -9.01 12.80 10.90
CA GLU A 250 -9.70 11.52 10.67
C GLU A 250 -11.04 11.41 11.41
N HIS A 251 -11.15 12.03 12.60
CA HIS A 251 -12.38 12.11 13.40
C HIS A 251 -13.53 12.84 12.71
N MET A 252 -13.27 13.56 11.61
CA MET A 252 -14.31 14.26 10.85
C MET A 252 -15.05 13.36 9.85
N LEU A 253 -14.52 12.17 9.54
CA LEU A 253 -15.22 11.16 8.76
C LEU A 253 -16.38 10.55 9.57
N ASP A 254 -17.41 10.04 8.88
CA ASP A 254 -18.30 9.05 9.50
C ASP A 254 -17.55 7.72 9.65
N LEU A 255 -16.79 7.60 10.74
CA LEU A 255 -15.97 6.42 11.02
C LEU A 255 -16.80 5.15 11.22
N LYS A 256 -18.06 5.28 11.63
CA LYS A 256 -18.96 4.12 11.80
C LYS A 256 -19.39 3.57 10.44
N ALA A 257 -19.80 4.44 9.53
CA ALA A 257 -20.12 4.05 8.17
C ALA A 257 -18.89 3.51 7.43
N LEU A 258 -17.74 4.17 7.60
CA LEU A 258 -16.46 3.72 7.04
C LEU A 258 -16.05 2.34 7.54
N LEU A 259 -16.10 2.11 8.86
CA LEU A 259 -15.78 0.81 9.45
C LEU A 259 -16.71 -0.29 8.92
N ARG A 260 -18.02 -0.03 8.89
CA ARG A 260 -18.99 -0.98 8.30
C ARG A 260 -18.68 -1.27 6.84
N TRP A 261 -18.32 -0.25 6.07
CA TRP A 261 -18.01 -0.41 4.66
C TRP A 261 -16.76 -1.27 4.45
N VAL A 262 -15.65 -0.97 5.13
CA VAL A 262 -14.38 -1.67 4.94
C VAL A 262 -14.45 -3.13 5.38
N ILE A 263 -15.08 -3.45 6.51
CA ILE A 263 -15.23 -4.86 6.95
C ILE A 263 -16.13 -5.67 5.99
N SER A 264 -17.06 -5.00 5.29
CA SER A 264 -17.92 -5.63 4.29
C SER A 264 -17.21 -5.88 2.95
N ARG A 265 -15.97 -5.42 2.80
CA ARG A 265 -15.13 -5.71 1.62
C ARG A 265 -14.42 -7.05 1.75
N GLN A 266 -14.42 -7.66 2.93
CA GLN A 266 -13.88 -8.99 3.06
C GLN A 266 -14.78 -10.01 2.36
N MET A 267 -14.17 -10.81 1.49
CA MET A 267 -14.84 -11.88 0.79
C MET A 267 -14.98 -13.08 1.71
N ARG A 268 -16.22 -13.51 1.91
CA ARG A 268 -16.57 -14.55 2.88
C ARG A 268 -15.92 -15.89 2.55
N PHE A 269 -15.88 -16.28 1.28
CA PHE A 269 -15.32 -17.56 0.86
C PHE A 269 -13.80 -17.45 0.70
N GLU A 270 -13.32 -16.53 -0.12
CA GLU A 270 -11.92 -16.41 -0.51
C GLU A 270 -11.01 -15.93 0.63
N GLY A 271 -11.51 -15.09 1.54
CA GLY A 271 -10.76 -14.52 2.66
C GLY A 271 -10.03 -13.20 2.36
N GLY A 272 -9.74 -12.90 1.09
CA GLY A 272 -9.22 -11.60 0.62
C GLY A 272 -10.28 -10.50 0.56
N PHE A 273 -9.96 -9.35 -0.06
CA PHE A 273 -10.82 -8.16 -0.12
C PHE A 273 -11.23 -7.79 -1.55
N GLN A 274 -12.48 -7.43 -1.77
CA GLN A 274 -12.85 -6.74 -3.01
C GLN A 274 -12.57 -5.24 -2.89
N GLY A 275 -12.05 -4.63 -3.96
CA GLY A 275 -11.81 -3.17 -3.98
C GLY A 275 -13.10 -2.33 -3.92
N ARG A 276 -14.24 -2.90 -4.33
CA ARG A 276 -15.57 -2.26 -4.36
C ARG A 276 -16.66 -3.33 -4.19
N CYS A 277 -17.86 -2.93 -3.79
CA CYS A 277 -18.99 -3.85 -3.67
C CYS A 277 -19.29 -4.54 -5.01
N ASN A 278 -19.61 -5.85 -4.98
CA ASN A 278 -19.91 -6.66 -6.16
C ASN A 278 -18.78 -6.71 -7.21
N LYS A 279 -17.53 -6.54 -6.78
CA LYS A 279 -16.32 -6.81 -7.57
C LYS A 279 -15.56 -8.01 -6.99
N LEU A 280 -14.67 -8.57 -7.79
CA LEU A 280 -13.91 -9.75 -7.43
C LEU A 280 -12.90 -9.45 -6.31
N VAL A 281 -12.47 -10.50 -5.62
CA VAL A 281 -11.39 -10.46 -4.63
C VAL A 281 -10.07 -9.94 -5.21
N ASP A 282 -9.32 -9.24 -4.36
CA ASP A 282 -7.97 -8.68 -4.48
C ASP A 282 -7.34 -8.68 -3.06
N GLY A 283 -6.03 -8.49 -2.90
CA GLY A 283 -5.34 -8.70 -1.62
C GLY A 283 -5.53 -7.61 -0.55
N LEU A 284 -6.29 -7.88 0.52
CA LEU A 284 -6.18 -7.37 1.92
C LEU A 284 -7.28 -8.06 2.80
N SER A 285 -7.33 -7.91 4.15
CA SER A 285 -8.35 -8.54 5.05
C SER A 285 -8.68 -7.76 6.34
N SER A 286 -9.83 -8.05 6.99
CA SER A 286 -10.16 -7.72 8.40
C SER A 286 -10.17 -8.92 9.36
N ASN A 287 -10.41 -10.14 8.87
CA ASN A 287 -10.12 -11.38 9.59
C ASN A 287 -8.68 -11.78 9.26
N GLU A 288 -7.80 -11.56 10.24
CA GLU A 288 -6.36 -11.76 10.13
C GLU A 288 -6.01 -13.14 9.56
N GLN A 289 -6.55 -14.21 10.15
CA GLN A 289 -6.29 -15.58 9.71
C GLN A 289 -6.72 -15.81 8.25
N ALA A 290 -7.93 -15.39 7.88
CA ALA A 290 -8.43 -15.57 6.52
C ALA A 290 -7.59 -14.83 5.45
N LEU A 291 -6.97 -13.69 5.80
CA LEU A 291 -6.05 -13.02 4.88
C LEU A 291 -4.82 -13.87 4.61
N GLN A 292 -4.23 -14.35 5.70
CA GLN A 292 -2.96 -15.06 5.63
C GLN A 292 -3.18 -16.35 4.84
N GLU A 293 -4.32 -17.02 5.03
CA GLU A 293 -4.73 -18.16 4.21
C GLU A 293 -4.85 -17.79 2.73
N TYR A 294 -5.59 -16.72 2.39
CA TYR A 294 -5.73 -16.30 0.99
C TYR A 294 -4.36 -16.01 0.34
N ILE A 295 -3.53 -15.20 0.99
CA ILE A 295 -2.23 -14.80 0.44
C ILE A 295 -1.29 -15.99 0.30
N LEU A 296 -1.13 -16.80 1.35
CA LEU A 296 -0.18 -17.92 1.38
C LEU A 296 -0.62 -19.07 0.47
N LEU A 297 -1.92 -19.29 0.28
CA LEU A 297 -2.43 -20.40 -0.54
C LEU A 297 -2.70 -20.01 -1.99
N CYS A 298 -3.14 -18.78 -2.25
CA CYS A 298 -3.70 -18.40 -3.56
C CYS A 298 -2.86 -17.36 -4.32
N CYS A 299 -2.07 -16.53 -3.62
CA CYS A 299 -1.38 -15.38 -4.23
C CYS A 299 0.10 -15.60 -4.49
N GLN A 300 0.67 -16.79 -4.21
CA GLN A 300 2.09 -17.04 -4.42
C GLN A 300 2.36 -17.63 -5.80
N ASN A 301 3.32 -17.06 -6.53
CA ASN A 301 3.86 -17.71 -7.72
C ASN A 301 5.00 -18.67 -7.31
N PRO A 302 4.98 -19.95 -7.74
CA PRO A 302 6.02 -20.93 -7.39
C PRO A 302 7.45 -20.54 -7.78
N THR A 303 7.62 -19.60 -8.70
CA THR A 303 8.93 -19.10 -9.15
C THR A 303 9.31 -17.74 -8.56
N GLY A 304 8.56 -17.25 -7.56
CA GLY A 304 8.80 -15.98 -6.87
C GLY A 304 7.82 -14.87 -7.26
N GLY A 305 7.61 -13.89 -6.39
CA GLY A 305 6.59 -12.84 -6.58
C GLY A 305 5.18 -13.32 -6.25
N LEU A 306 4.30 -12.35 -5.99
CA LEU A 306 2.89 -12.56 -5.72
C LEU A 306 2.03 -11.97 -6.84
N LEU A 307 0.75 -12.31 -6.82
CA LEU A 307 -0.23 -12.07 -7.87
C LEU A 307 -1.60 -11.72 -7.29
N ASP A 308 -2.45 -11.12 -8.12
CA ASP A 308 -3.84 -10.75 -7.80
C ASP A 308 -4.66 -11.94 -7.24
N LYS A 309 -4.86 -12.96 -8.08
CA LYS A 309 -5.62 -14.18 -7.78
C LYS A 309 -5.16 -15.33 -8.69
N PRO A 310 -5.39 -16.60 -8.33
CA PRO A 310 -4.97 -17.74 -9.15
C PRO A 310 -5.35 -17.59 -10.63
N GLY A 311 -4.43 -17.96 -11.51
CA GLY A 311 -4.56 -17.79 -12.96
C GLY A 311 -4.09 -16.43 -13.49
N LYS A 312 -3.79 -15.45 -12.63
CA LYS A 312 -3.15 -14.19 -13.02
C LYS A 312 -1.62 -14.29 -12.99
N SER A 313 -0.96 -13.42 -13.75
CA SER A 313 0.50 -13.29 -13.73
C SER A 313 0.97 -12.56 -12.47
N ARG A 314 2.19 -12.88 -12.04
CA ARG A 314 2.89 -12.12 -10.99
C ARG A 314 3.36 -10.76 -11.50
N ASP A 315 3.45 -9.80 -10.60
CA ASP A 315 4.11 -8.51 -10.83
C ASP A 315 4.60 -7.89 -9.51
N PHE A 316 5.40 -6.82 -9.59
CA PHE A 316 5.96 -6.17 -8.40
C PHE A 316 4.91 -5.41 -7.59
N TYR A 317 3.83 -4.94 -8.22
CA TYR A 317 2.74 -4.25 -7.55
C TYR A 317 2.04 -5.20 -6.56
N HIS A 318 1.55 -6.34 -7.03
CA HIS A 318 0.90 -7.34 -6.18
C HIS A 318 1.90 -7.99 -5.21
N THR A 319 3.17 -8.18 -5.61
CA THR A 319 4.22 -8.61 -4.67
C THR A 319 4.32 -7.66 -3.46
N CYS A 320 4.39 -6.36 -3.71
CA CYS A 320 4.43 -5.35 -2.66
C CYS A 320 3.18 -5.39 -1.79
N TYR A 321 1.99 -5.23 -2.38
CA TYR A 321 0.78 -5.04 -1.58
C TYR A 321 0.25 -6.33 -0.94
N CYS A 322 0.48 -7.52 -1.52
CA CYS A 322 0.21 -8.77 -0.82
C CYS A 322 1.13 -8.93 0.40
N LEU A 323 2.42 -8.60 0.30
CA LEU A 323 3.32 -8.65 1.47
C LEU A 323 2.94 -7.59 2.51
N SER A 324 2.61 -6.37 2.10
CA SER A 324 2.14 -5.32 3.01
C SER A 324 0.86 -5.76 3.73
N GLY A 325 -0.10 -6.37 3.02
CA GLY A 325 -1.33 -6.91 3.59
C GLY A 325 -1.07 -8.07 4.56
N LEU A 326 -0.18 -8.99 4.19
CA LEU A 326 0.25 -10.09 5.07
C LEU A 326 0.87 -9.55 6.37
N SER A 327 1.74 -8.55 6.28
CA SER A 327 2.32 -7.86 7.44
C SER A 327 1.23 -7.23 8.32
N VAL A 328 0.29 -6.47 7.75
CA VAL A 328 -0.82 -5.88 8.51
C VAL A 328 -1.68 -6.96 9.21
N ALA A 329 -1.92 -8.10 8.59
CA ALA A 329 -2.65 -9.21 9.21
C ALA A 329 -1.84 -10.02 10.24
N GLN A 330 -0.52 -9.85 10.28
CA GLN A 330 0.36 -10.52 11.25
C GLN A 330 0.58 -9.70 12.51
N HIS A 331 0.48 -8.37 12.42
CA HIS A 331 0.88 -7.45 13.49
C HIS A 331 -0.29 -6.57 13.91
N PHE A 332 -0.83 -6.82 15.10
CA PHE A 332 -1.90 -6.02 15.69
C PHE A 332 -1.42 -5.18 16.87
N GLY A 333 -1.87 -3.92 16.89
CA GLY A 333 -1.87 -3.10 18.09
C GLY A 333 -0.83 -1.98 18.12
N ASN A 334 -0.53 -1.52 19.32
CA ASN A 334 0.32 -0.35 19.59
C ASN A 334 1.45 -0.72 20.57
N LYS A 335 2.25 0.28 21.00
CA LYS A 335 3.38 0.05 21.93
C LYS A 335 2.98 -0.61 23.26
N GLU A 336 1.75 -0.47 23.70
CA GLU A 336 1.25 -0.98 24.99
C GLU A 336 0.56 -2.34 24.86
N HIS A 337 -0.06 -2.59 23.71
CA HIS A 337 -0.84 -3.80 23.44
C HIS A 337 -0.49 -4.34 22.06
N TYR A 338 0.68 -4.97 21.96
CA TYR A 338 1.16 -5.60 20.74
C TYR A 338 0.84 -7.10 20.75
N HIS A 339 0.17 -7.56 19.71
CA HIS A 339 -0.17 -8.96 19.49
C HIS A 339 0.20 -9.38 18.07
N GLU A 340 0.65 -10.62 17.92
CA GLU A 340 1.04 -11.18 16.65
C GLU A 340 0.32 -12.49 16.41
N VAL A 341 -0.15 -12.65 15.18
CA VAL A 341 -0.78 -13.88 14.71
C VAL A 341 -0.04 -14.30 13.47
N ILE A 342 0.86 -15.27 13.59
CA ILE A 342 1.61 -15.80 12.44
C ILE A 342 1.00 -17.13 12.04
N LEU A 343 0.34 -17.17 10.87
CA LEU A 343 -0.19 -18.42 10.33
C LEU A 343 0.94 -19.25 9.73
N GLY A 344 0.95 -20.56 10.03
CA GLY A 344 2.00 -21.48 9.56
C GLY A 344 3.15 -21.53 10.55
N THR A 345 4.37 -21.28 10.06
CA THR A 345 5.58 -21.27 10.89
C THR A 345 6.11 -19.85 11.09
N GLU A 346 7.01 -19.65 12.05
CA GLU A 346 7.60 -18.34 12.35
C GLU A 346 8.38 -17.75 11.17
N GLU A 347 8.84 -18.58 10.22
CA GLU A 347 9.51 -18.14 9.00
C GLU A 347 8.59 -17.33 8.05
N ASN A 348 7.27 -17.37 8.26
CA ASN A 348 6.31 -16.55 7.52
C ASN A 348 6.22 -15.10 8.01
N ARG A 349 6.75 -14.82 9.21
CA ARG A 349 6.74 -13.50 9.83
C ARG A 349 7.41 -12.46 8.93
N LEU A 350 6.71 -11.38 8.63
CA LEU A 350 7.26 -10.22 7.94
C LEU A 350 7.68 -9.15 8.96
N ALA A 351 8.41 -8.14 8.48
CA ALA A 351 8.55 -6.90 9.24
C ALA A 351 7.19 -6.15 9.28
N PRO A 352 6.88 -5.41 10.35
CA PRO A 352 5.67 -4.60 10.41
C PRO A 352 5.73 -3.42 9.44
N THR A 353 4.64 -3.10 8.74
CA THR A 353 4.52 -1.89 7.91
C THR A 353 3.70 -0.79 8.59
N HIS A 354 4.07 0.47 8.39
CA HIS A 354 3.33 1.61 8.94
C HIS A 354 2.02 1.82 8.16
N PRO A 355 0.84 1.82 8.81
CA PRO A 355 -0.46 1.80 8.12
C PRO A 355 -0.78 3.06 7.32
N VAL A 356 -0.11 4.18 7.59
CA VAL A 356 -0.27 5.44 6.84
C VAL A 356 0.68 5.56 5.63
N TYR A 357 1.94 5.14 5.76
CA TYR A 357 2.98 5.40 4.75
C TYR A 357 3.32 4.17 3.90
N ASN A 358 2.97 2.98 4.38
CA ASN A 358 3.35 1.68 3.82
C ASN A 358 4.87 1.52 3.60
N ILE A 359 5.63 1.84 4.66
CA ILE A 359 7.05 1.52 4.84
C ILE A 359 7.23 1.13 6.32
N CYS A 360 8.31 0.43 6.68
CA CYS A 360 8.49 0.01 8.08
C CYS A 360 8.45 1.20 9.07
N PRO A 361 7.80 1.07 10.25
CA PRO A 361 7.68 2.16 11.22
C PRO A 361 9.01 2.77 11.66
N ASP A 362 10.10 1.99 11.70
CA ASP A 362 11.43 2.50 12.04
C ASP A 362 11.97 3.47 10.95
N LYS A 363 11.65 3.23 9.68
CA LYS A 363 12.00 4.13 8.58
C LYS A 363 11.24 5.44 8.64
N VAL A 364 9.94 5.37 8.92
CA VAL A 364 9.12 6.58 9.17
C VAL A 364 9.75 7.38 10.30
N ALA A 365 10.05 6.75 11.44
CA ALA A 365 10.63 7.44 12.60
C ALA A 365 11.98 8.09 12.27
N LYS A 366 12.89 7.38 11.57
CA LYS A 366 14.21 7.90 11.20
C LYS A 366 14.12 9.05 10.20
N ALA A 367 13.30 8.93 9.15
CA ALA A 367 13.11 9.97 8.16
C ALA A 367 12.54 11.24 8.79
N VAL A 368 11.48 11.09 9.60
CA VAL A 368 10.86 12.19 10.34
C VAL A 368 11.85 12.86 11.29
N GLN A 369 12.63 12.08 12.04
CA GLN A 369 13.64 12.61 12.95
C GLN A 369 14.72 13.39 12.21
N HIS A 370 15.12 12.93 11.02
CA HIS A 370 16.08 13.62 10.17
C HIS A 370 15.50 14.95 9.66
N PHE A 371 14.37 14.92 8.96
CA PHE A 371 13.82 16.12 8.31
C PHE A 371 13.28 17.16 9.29
N ARG A 372 12.90 16.78 10.52
CA ARG A 372 12.54 17.72 11.60
C ARG A 372 13.71 18.57 12.09
N GLN A 373 14.95 18.17 11.83
CA GLN A 373 16.14 18.97 12.14
C GLN A 373 16.32 20.13 11.15
N LEU A 374 15.70 20.03 9.96
CA LEU A 374 15.71 21.06 8.93
C LEU A 374 14.49 21.98 9.09
N SER A 375 14.65 23.26 8.80
CA SER A 375 13.51 24.19 8.78
C SER A 375 12.58 23.90 7.58
N VAL A 376 11.29 24.18 7.75
CA VAL A 376 10.35 24.25 6.62
C VAL A 376 10.87 25.32 5.64
N PRO A 377 10.96 25.04 4.32
CA PRO A 377 11.39 26.01 3.33
C PRO A 377 10.58 27.31 3.41
N GLY A 378 11.26 28.46 3.40
CA GLY A 378 10.62 29.78 3.49
C GLY A 378 10.06 30.19 4.87
N ALA A 379 10.07 29.30 5.87
CA ALA A 379 9.60 29.63 7.22
C ALA A 379 10.66 30.35 8.06
N SER A 380 10.22 31.29 8.91
CA SER A 380 11.10 31.88 9.92
C SER A 380 11.37 30.85 11.04
N ARG A 381 12.51 30.93 11.75
CA ARG A 381 12.88 29.97 12.82
C ARG A 381 11.84 29.82 13.97
N GLN A 382 10.79 30.65 14.00
CA GLN A 382 9.74 30.65 15.02
C GLN A 382 8.51 29.84 14.65
N ASP A 383 8.35 29.41 13.40
CA ASP A 383 7.18 28.65 12.94
C ASP A 383 7.39 27.13 13.12
N LYS A 384 7.54 26.68 14.37
CA LYS A 384 7.55 25.25 14.68
C LYS A 384 6.12 24.72 14.68
N ILE A 385 5.64 24.29 13.51
CA ILE A 385 4.35 23.59 13.41
C ILE A 385 4.60 22.11 13.72
N VAL A 386 4.07 21.66 14.86
CA VAL A 386 4.06 20.25 15.22
C VAL A 386 2.80 19.65 14.61
N TYR A 387 2.93 19.08 13.41
CA TYR A 387 1.93 18.14 12.94
C TYR A 387 2.08 16.83 13.71
N PHE A 388 0.94 16.28 14.19
CA PHE A 388 0.89 14.99 14.84
C PHE A 388 1.32 13.93 13.85
N ILE A 389 2.53 13.42 14.02
CA ILE A 389 2.94 12.18 13.36
C ILE A 389 2.45 11.11 14.30
N VAL A 390 1.38 10.42 13.89
CA VAL A 390 0.82 9.27 14.60
C VAL A 390 1.97 8.30 14.83
N SER A 391 2.34 8.16 16.10
CA SER A 391 3.55 7.48 16.58
C SER A 391 3.26 6.18 17.29
#